data_AF-A0A4U1J8E6-F1
#
_entry.id   AF-A0A4U1J8E6-F1
#
_cell.length_a   1.000
_cell.length_b   1.000
_cell.length_c   1.000
_cell.angle_alpha   90.00
_cell.angle_beta   90.00
_cell.angle_gamma   90.00
#
_symmetry.space_group_name_H-M   'P 1'
#
loop_
_entity.id
_entity.type
_entity.pdbx_description
1 polymer ?
#
loop_
_entity_poly.entity_id
_entity_poly.type
_entity_poly.pdbx_seq_one_letter_code
_entity_poly.pdbx_strand_id
1 'polypeptide(L)'
;MSPRNYLQYLLVFPLLPACAGPDPEFLAEESESLAEDVSAIARRCEDASDCAGSLGCVQGVCAACNRHAHCASNVCDLYQGGRCIPEKEVLYVGREVVSHYEECDNATGVRNDPFCQIRDAIPALGNGKRVIRVAPGFYLPFHVSLGEVFTVYGPAGEGGIAQVTEEDVGGLSVRGGARVVLDGLELGRYSHGSGVRCEGPGTRVVVRRSQIFADTRAPMYTNGCDLRLEHTEVFTRE
;
A
#
# COMPACT_ATOMS: atom_id res chain seq x y z
N MET A 1 2.86 26.45 -41.11
CA MET A 1 2.48 25.21 -41.84
C MET A 1 3.71 24.70 -42.56
N SER A 2 4.28 23.59 -42.08
CA SER A 2 5.50 22.98 -42.62
C SER A 2 5.27 21.47 -42.67
N PRO A 3 5.35 20.81 -43.83
CA PRO A 3 5.14 19.37 -43.91
C PRO A 3 6.45 18.67 -43.51
N ARG A 4 6.38 17.70 -42.61
CA ARG A 4 7.51 16.79 -42.32
C ARG A 4 7.23 15.43 -42.93
N ASN A 5 8.23 15.01 -43.71
CA ASN A 5 8.31 13.79 -44.49
C ASN A 5 8.19 12.53 -43.62
N TYR A 6 7.37 11.59 -44.11
CA TYR A 6 7.37 10.19 -43.67
C TYR A 6 8.54 9.46 -44.36
N LEU A 7 9.50 8.99 -43.57
CA LEU A 7 10.59 8.12 -44.01
C LEU A 7 10.25 6.68 -43.61
N GLN A 8 9.93 5.88 -44.61
CA GLN A 8 9.53 4.49 -44.52
C GLN A 8 10.80 3.62 -44.51
N TYR A 9 11.16 3.05 -43.35
CA TYR A 9 12.27 2.10 -43.24
C TYR A 9 11.80 0.68 -43.55
N LEU A 10 12.21 0.16 -44.70
CA LEU A 10 12.15 -1.26 -45.06
C LEU A 10 13.27 -2.01 -44.33
N LEU A 11 12.93 -2.86 -43.37
CA LEU A 11 13.86 -3.81 -42.76
C LEU A 11 13.93 -5.08 -43.62
N VAL A 12 15.10 -5.29 -44.22
CA VAL A 12 15.48 -6.53 -44.90
C VAL A 12 15.98 -7.51 -43.83
N PHE A 13 15.27 -8.61 -43.62
CA PHE A 13 15.71 -9.72 -42.78
C PHE A 13 16.57 -10.70 -43.61
N PRO A 14 17.83 -10.97 -43.23
CA PRO A 14 18.59 -12.06 -43.82
C PRO A 14 18.09 -13.41 -43.29
N LEU A 15 17.77 -14.31 -44.22
CA LEU A 15 17.48 -15.72 -43.97
C LEU A 15 18.74 -16.40 -43.41
N LEU A 16 18.68 -16.84 -42.15
CA LEU A 16 19.69 -17.71 -41.56
C LEU A 16 19.47 -19.18 -41.96
N PRO A 17 20.54 -19.96 -42.15
CA PRO A 17 20.46 -21.36 -42.55
C PRO A 17 19.93 -22.24 -41.41
N ALA A 18 19.09 -23.21 -41.79
CA ALA A 18 18.53 -24.23 -40.92
C ALA A 18 19.66 -25.10 -40.31
N CYS A 19 19.84 -25.01 -38.99
CA CYS A 19 20.64 -25.96 -38.25
C CYS A 19 19.85 -27.26 -38.07
N ALA A 20 20.42 -28.37 -38.57
CA ALA A 20 19.98 -29.72 -38.28
C ALA A 20 20.01 -29.97 -36.78
N GLY A 21 18.87 -30.34 -36.20
CA GLY A 21 18.75 -30.70 -34.79
C GLY A 21 19.39 -32.07 -34.52
N PRO A 22 19.98 -32.28 -33.32
CA PRO A 22 20.43 -33.59 -32.88
C PRO A 22 19.24 -34.52 -32.58
N ASP A 23 19.46 -35.82 -32.81
CA ASP A 23 18.52 -36.93 -32.66
C ASP A 23 17.87 -36.99 -31.26
N PRO A 24 16.54 -37.21 -31.15
CA PRO A 24 15.83 -37.30 -29.90
C PRO A 24 15.72 -38.76 -29.43
N GLU A 25 16.81 -39.38 -28.96
CA GLU A 25 16.68 -40.77 -28.49
C GLU A 25 17.56 -41.22 -27.33
N PHE A 26 18.20 -40.30 -26.59
CA PHE A 26 18.95 -40.70 -25.40
C PHE A 26 18.82 -39.68 -24.27
N LEU A 27 18.56 -40.19 -23.05
CA LEU A 27 18.47 -39.51 -21.74
C LEU A 27 17.07 -39.07 -21.27
N ALA A 28 16.11 -39.99 -21.28
CA ALA A 28 15.07 -40.04 -20.26
C ALA A 28 15.42 -41.19 -19.32
N GLU A 29 15.90 -40.93 -18.09
CA GLU A 29 15.81 -41.86 -16.94
C GLU A 29 16.48 -41.38 -15.62
N GLU A 30 17.10 -40.18 -15.53
CA GLU A 30 17.69 -39.70 -14.26
C GLU A 30 17.26 -38.28 -13.85
N SER A 31 15.99 -37.90 -14.04
CA SER A 31 15.48 -36.57 -13.63
C SER A 31 14.31 -36.58 -12.64
N GLU A 32 13.86 -37.75 -12.15
CA GLU A 32 12.71 -37.83 -11.24
C GLU A 32 13.07 -37.76 -9.73
N SER A 33 14.34 -37.84 -9.32
CA SER A 33 14.69 -37.92 -7.88
C SER A 33 15.02 -36.59 -7.18
N LEU A 34 14.94 -35.45 -7.87
CA LEU A 34 15.21 -34.12 -7.28
C LEU A 34 13.98 -33.19 -7.23
N ALA A 35 12.82 -33.63 -7.74
CA ALA A 35 11.58 -32.85 -7.68
C ALA A 35 10.78 -33.07 -6.38
N GLU A 36 11.02 -34.15 -5.63
CA GLU A 36 10.30 -34.44 -4.39
C GLU A 36 10.93 -33.82 -3.13
N ASP A 37 12.20 -33.38 -3.17
CA ASP A 37 12.88 -32.81 -1.99
C ASP A 37 12.91 -31.27 -1.97
N VAL A 38 12.29 -30.63 -2.98
CA VAL A 38 12.05 -29.18 -3.05
C VAL A 38 10.57 -28.84 -2.79
N SER A 39 9.78 -29.83 -2.36
CA SER A 39 8.64 -29.57 -1.49
C SER A 39 9.21 -29.03 -0.18
N ALA A 40 9.53 -27.73 -0.20
CA ALA A 40 9.88 -26.91 0.93
C ALA A 40 9.18 -27.48 2.15
N ILE A 41 9.97 -27.99 3.11
CA ILE A 41 9.46 -28.29 4.44
C ILE A 41 8.75 -27.02 4.85
N ALA A 42 7.43 -27.05 4.74
CA ALA A 42 6.54 -25.97 5.09
C ALA A 42 6.83 -25.72 6.55
N ARG A 43 7.72 -24.73 6.81
CA ARG A 43 8.29 -24.54 8.12
C ARG A 43 7.11 -24.20 9.01
N ARG A 44 6.84 -25.08 9.97
CA ARG A 44 5.80 -24.83 10.94
C ARG A 44 6.19 -23.60 11.74
N CYS A 45 5.20 -22.78 12.03
CA CYS A 45 5.33 -21.60 12.85
C CYS A 45 4.24 -21.61 13.90
N GLU A 46 4.56 -21.09 15.07
CA GLU A 46 3.56 -20.72 16.08
C GLU A 46 3.26 -19.23 15.94
N ASP A 47 4.30 -18.44 15.63
CA ASP A 47 4.21 -17.00 15.45
C ASP A 47 4.91 -16.52 14.17
N ALA A 48 4.57 -15.30 13.75
CA ALA A 48 5.14 -14.70 12.55
C ALA A 48 6.66 -14.47 12.64
N SER A 49 7.24 -14.41 13.84
CA SER A 49 8.69 -14.33 14.07
C SER A 49 9.44 -15.61 13.70
N ASP A 50 8.75 -16.75 13.60
CA ASP A 50 9.36 -18.03 13.23
C ASP A 50 9.65 -18.11 11.72
N CYS A 51 9.01 -17.21 10.95
CA CYS A 51 9.11 -17.17 9.51
C CYS A 51 10.24 -16.26 9.05
N ALA A 52 11.08 -16.78 8.15
CA ALA A 52 12.19 -16.03 7.59
C ALA A 52 11.71 -15.03 6.52
N GLY A 53 12.43 -13.91 6.41
CA GLY A 53 12.22 -12.94 5.35
C GLY A 53 10.90 -12.18 5.49
N SER A 54 10.12 -12.16 4.41
CA SER A 54 8.87 -11.39 4.31
C SER A 54 7.62 -12.28 4.30
N LEU A 55 7.72 -13.47 4.89
CA LEU A 55 6.61 -14.41 5.05
C LEU A 55 5.90 -14.17 6.39
N GLY A 56 4.63 -14.56 6.46
CA GLY A 56 3.83 -14.55 7.68
C GLY A 56 3.52 -15.97 8.15
N CYS A 57 3.06 -16.10 9.40
CA CYS A 57 2.56 -17.37 9.90
C CYS A 57 1.08 -17.52 9.54
N VAL A 58 0.79 -18.36 8.55
CA VAL A 58 -0.56 -18.58 8.02
C VAL A 58 -0.98 -20.00 8.35
N GLN A 59 -1.92 -20.15 9.29
CA GLN A 59 -2.43 -21.46 9.71
C GLN A 59 -1.32 -22.43 10.16
N GLY A 60 -0.32 -21.90 10.88
CA GLY A 60 0.79 -22.69 11.40
C GLY A 60 1.90 -23.02 10.38
N VAL A 61 1.87 -22.40 9.19
CA VAL A 61 2.90 -22.55 8.16
C VAL A 61 3.41 -21.19 7.69
N CYS A 62 4.71 -21.08 7.47
CA CYS A 62 5.30 -19.89 6.85
C CYS A 62 4.91 -19.77 5.38
N ALA A 63 4.08 -18.77 5.07
CA ALA A 63 3.57 -18.53 3.72
C ALA A 63 3.38 -17.02 3.45
N ALA A 64 3.01 -16.67 2.22
CA ALA A 64 2.58 -15.32 1.90
C ALA A 64 1.37 -14.93 2.77
N CYS A 65 1.43 -13.75 3.38
CA CYS A 65 0.35 -13.26 4.23
C CYS A 65 -0.88 -12.89 3.39
N ASN A 66 -2.07 -13.06 3.96
CA ASN A 66 -3.33 -12.58 3.38
C ASN A 66 -4.15 -11.74 4.38
N ARG A 67 -3.58 -11.49 5.57
CA ARG A 67 -4.12 -10.64 6.65
C ARG A 67 -2.95 -9.97 7.37
N HIS A 68 -3.13 -8.78 7.92
CA HIS A 68 -2.03 -8.10 8.59
C HIS A 68 -1.61 -8.86 9.86
N ALA A 69 -2.56 -9.48 10.56
CA ALA A 69 -2.33 -10.33 11.73
C ALA A 69 -1.39 -11.53 11.50
N HIS A 70 -1.15 -11.95 10.25
CA HIS A 70 -0.18 -13.01 9.95
C HIS A 70 1.28 -12.55 10.04
N CYS A 71 1.52 -11.25 10.12
CA CYS A 71 2.84 -10.64 10.10
C CYS A 71 3.25 -10.17 11.50
N ALA A 72 4.53 -10.30 11.83
CA ALA A 72 5.05 -9.83 13.12
C ALA A 72 4.81 -8.33 13.32
N SER A 73 4.97 -7.52 12.25
CA SER A 73 4.66 -6.08 12.22
C SER A 73 3.16 -5.73 12.26
N ASN A 74 2.29 -6.73 12.20
CA ASN A 74 0.87 -6.54 11.92
C ASN A 74 0.62 -5.69 10.66
N VAL A 75 1.44 -5.90 9.61
CA VAL A 75 1.30 -5.29 8.27
C VAL A 75 1.61 -6.29 7.16
N CYS A 76 0.58 -6.62 6.38
CA CYS A 76 0.66 -7.40 5.14
C CYS A 76 0.41 -6.55 3.89
N ASP A 77 1.33 -6.55 2.93
CA ASP A 77 1.12 -5.98 1.61
C ASP A 77 0.54 -7.02 0.65
N LEU A 78 -0.79 -7.03 0.54
CA LEU A 78 -1.54 -7.93 -0.35
C LEU A 78 -1.25 -7.68 -1.83
N TYR A 79 -0.83 -6.46 -2.19
CA TYR A 79 -0.61 -6.06 -3.58
C TYR A 79 0.81 -6.38 -4.07
N GLN A 80 1.69 -6.84 -3.17
CA GLN A 80 3.00 -7.43 -3.50
C GLN A 80 3.01 -8.95 -3.28
N GLY A 81 1.89 -9.62 -3.55
CA GLY A 81 1.79 -11.07 -3.44
C GLY A 81 1.74 -11.59 -2.00
N GLY A 82 1.31 -10.76 -1.04
CA GLY A 82 1.19 -11.17 0.37
C GLY A 82 2.51 -11.10 1.12
N ARG A 83 3.14 -9.92 1.12
CA ARG A 83 4.44 -9.68 1.75
C ARG A 83 4.29 -9.07 3.13
N CYS A 84 4.89 -9.68 4.16
CA CYS A 84 5.01 -9.04 5.47
C CYS A 84 6.05 -7.90 5.45
N ILE A 85 5.64 -6.73 5.92
CA ILE A 85 6.51 -5.56 6.00
C ILE A 85 7.32 -5.63 7.32
N PRO A 86 8.64 -5.46 7.33
CA PRO A 86 9.41 -5.46 8.56
C PRO A 86 8.99 -4.33 9.51
N GLU A 87 8.91 -4.58 10.81
CA GLU A 87 8.49 -3.58 11.81
C GLU A 87 9.38 -2.33 11.82
N LYS A 88 10.67 -2.48 11.51
CA LYS A 88 11.59 -1.35 11.34
C LYS A 88 11.21 -0.39 10.20
N GLU A 89 10.30 -0.74 9.30
CA GLU A 89 9.80 0.09 8.20
C GLU A 89 8.41 0.72 8.48
N VAL A 90 7.78 0.32 9.60
CA VAL A 90 6.42 0.72 9.97
C VAL A 90 6.43 1.78 11.08
N LEU A 91 5.60 2.81 10.92
CA LEU A 91 5.18 3.72 11.98
C LEU A 91 3.74 3.38 12.37
N TYR A 92 3.42 3.41 13.66
CA TYR A 92 2.10 3.10 14.17
C TYR A 92 1.36 4.36 14.60
N VAL A 93 0.06 4.42 14.29
CA VAL A 93 -0.85 5.52 14.59
C VAL A 93 -2.12 4.96 15.21
N GLY A 94 -2.67 5.66 16.20
CA GLY A 94 -3.90 5.28 16.90
C GLY A 94 -3.71 5.01 18.38
N ARG A 95 -2.84 5.79 19.06
CA ARG A 95 -2.80 5.82 20.51
C ARG A 95 -4.16 6.28 21.04
N GLU A 96 -4.78 5.49 21.91
CA GLU A 96 -5.98 5.93 22.64
C GLU A 96 -5.60 7.11 23.53
N VAL A 97 -6.22 8.27 23.27
CA VAL A 97 -6.06 9.45 24.11
C VAL A 97 -6.99 9.28 25.31
N VAL A 98 -6.46 8.76 26.42
CA VAL A 98 -7.25 8.45 27.62
C VAL A 98 -7.72 9.72 28.34
N SER A 99 -7.03 10.85 28.13
CA SER A 99 -7.47 12.16 28.57
C SER A 99 -7.01 13.25 27.60
N HIS A 100 -7.80 14.32 27.45
CA HIS A 100 -7.46 15.49 26.63
C HIS A 100 -6.13 16.19 26.99
N TYR A 101 -5.43 15.71 28.02
CA TYR A 101 -4.17 16.25 28.53
C TYR A 101 -2.97 15.31 28.39
N GLU A 102 -3.15 14.07 27.93
CA GLU A 102 -1.98 13.23 27.58
C GLU A 102 -1.44 13.67 26.23
N GLU A 103 -0.30 14.35 26.29
CA GLU A 103 0.38 14.90 25.12
C GLU A 103 0.86 13.75 24.21
N CYS A 104 0.26 13.69 23.03
CA CYS A 104 0.76 12.91 21.90
C CYS A 104 2.07 13.47 21.33
N ASP A 105 2.56 14.59 21.88
CA ASP A 105 3.62 15.43 21.32
C ASP A 105 5.01 14.77 21.34
N ASN A 106 5.16 13.67 22.09
CA ASN A 106 6.42 12.93 22.20
C ASN A 106 6.33 11.47 21.73
N ALA A 107 5.23 11.09 21.06
CA ALA A 107 5.11 9.74 20.53
C ALA A 107 6.22 9.46 19.51
N THR A 108 6.83 8.28 19.60
CA THR A 108 7.93 7.85 18.73
C THR A 108 7.46 7.10 17.48
N GLY A 109 6.18 6.69 17.44
CA GLY A 109 5.60 5.95 16.33
C GLY A 109 5.98 4.47 16.29
N VAL A 110 6.60 3.94 17.36
CA VAL A 110 6.79 2.49 17.52
C VAL A 110 5.51 1.85 18.04
N ARG A 111 5.39 0.53 17.97
CA ARG A 111 4.14 -0.17 18.32
C ARG A 111 3.65 0.14 19.74
N ASN A 112 4.58 0.17 20.71
CA ASN A 112 4.26 0.40 22.12
C ASN A 112 4.14 1.89 22.48
N ASP A 113 4.41 2.79 21.52
CA ASP A 113 4.26 4.24 21.67
C ASP A 113 3.86 4.86 20.31
N PRO A 114 2.64 4.56 19.83
CA PRO A 114 2.17 5.00 18.52
C PRO A 114 1.84 6.49 18.53
N PHE A 115 1.89 7.12 17.36
CA PHE A 115 1.37 8.48 17.17
C PHE A 115 -0.15 8.51 17.38
N CYS A 116 -0.70 9.69 17.70
CA CYS A 116 -2.15 9.87 17.78
C CYS A 116 -2.76 10.20 16.43
N GLN A 117 -2.11 11.05 15.63
CA GLN A 117 -2.61 11.45 14.32
C GLN A 117 -1.70 10.99 13.18
N ILE A 118 -2.30 10.73 12.02
CA ILE A 118 -1.57 10.36 10.80
C ILE A 118 -0.59 11.48 10.40
N ARG A 119 -1.02 12.74 10.54
CA ARG A 119 -0.22 13.92 10.20
C ARG A 119 1.09 14.02 11.00
N ASP A 120 1.11 13.50 12.23
CA ASP A 120 2.30 13.55 13.09
C ASP A 120 3.32 12.47 12.69
N ALA A 121 2.85 11.38 12.07
CA ALA A 121 3.71 10.32 11.55
C ALA A 121 4.42 10.70 10.24
N ILE A 122 3.87 11.64 9.45
CA ILE A 122 4.44 12.00 8.13
C ILE A 122 5.85 12.59 8.25
N PRO A 123 6.14 13.57 9.14
CA PRO A 123 7.49 14.08 9.33
C PRO A 123 8.50 13.03 9.82
N ALA A 124 8.02 11.95 10.44
CA ALA A 124 8.85 10.84 10.90
C ALA A 124 9.14 9.80 9.80
N LEU A 125 8.53 9.93 8.61
CA LEU A 125 8.90 9.14 7.44
C LEU A 125 10.34 9.46 7.02
N GLY A 126 11.09 8.44 6.59
CA GLY A 126 12.53 8.53 6.39
C GLY A 126 13.29 7.45 7.14
N ASN A 127 14.62 7.41 7.02
CA ASN A 127 15.47 6.39 7.69
C ASN A 127 15.01 4.93 7.44
N GLY A 128 14.41 4.67 6.28
CA GLY A 128 13.86 3.36 5.92
C GLY A 128 12.38 3.14 6.28
N LYS A 129 11.75 4.04 7.05
CA LYS A 129 10.30 4.04 7.29
C LYS A 129 9.55 4.53 6.06
N ARG A 130 8.59 3.75 5.58
CA ARG A 130 7.77 4.05 4.39
C ARG A 130 6.31 3.64 4.54
N VAL A 131 5.95 3.09 5.70
CA VAL A 131 4.63 2.53 5.95
C VAL A 131 4.07 3.08 7.25
N ILE A 132 2.81 3.49 7.23
CA ILE A 132 2.05 3.91 8.40
C ILE A 132 0.92 2.89 8.63
N ARG A 133 0.89 2.25 9.80
CA ARG A 133 -0.21 1.37 10.22
C ARG A 133 -1.13 2.14 11.17
N VAL A 134 -2.42 2.21 10.83
CA VAL A 134 -3.42 3.03 11.51
C VAL A 134 -4.44 2.14 12.21
N ALA A 135 -4.54 2.22 13.53
CA ALA A 135 -5.56 1.52 14.30
C ALA A 135 -6.98 2.04 13.97
N PRO A 136 -8.04 1.34 14.39
CA PRO A 136 -9.38 1.93 14.38
C PRO A 136 -9.44 3.21 15.23
N GLY A 137 -10.15 4.23 14.76
CA GLY A 137 -10.27 5.51 15.46
C GLY A 137 -10.69 6.67 14.56
N PHE A 138 -10.69 7.86 15.14
CA PHE A 138 -10.94 9.12 14.44
C PHE A 138 -9.64 9.90 14.29
N TYR A 139 -9.41 10.39 13.09
CA TYR A 139 -8.19 11.08 12.70
C TYR A 139 -8.53 12.39 12.00
N LEU A 140 -7.72 13.40 12.28
CA LEU A 140 -7.79 14.69 11.60
C LEU A 140 -7.30 14.55 10.16
N PRO A 141 -7.78 15.42 9.25
CA PRO A 141 -7.28 15.51 7.90
C PRO A 141 -5.77 15.76 7.88
N PHE A 142 -5.14 15.28 6.82
CA PHE A 142 -3.70 15.44 6.64
C PHE A 142 -3.33 15.82 5.21
N HIS A 143 -2.18 16.48 5.10
CA HIS A 143 -1.68 17.05 3.86
C HIS A 143 -0.30 16.48 3.56
N VAL A 144 -0.09 16.08 2.30
CA VAL A 144 1.18 15.56 1.80
C VAL A 144 1.65 16.49 0.68
N SER A 145 2.88 17.01 0.77
CA SER A 145 3.31 18.07 -0.15
C SER A 145 4.75 18.00 -0.68
N LEU A 146 5.52 16.94 -0.38
CA LEU A 146 6.97 16.94 -0.57
C LEU A 146 7.56 15.73 -1.32
N GLY A 147 6.96 15.28 -2.43
CA GLY A 147 7.52 14.16 -3.22
C GLY A 147 7.62 12.83 -2.44
N GLU A 148 7.03 12.77 -1.25
CA GLU A 148 7.12 11.65 -0.32
C GLU A 148 6.49 10.40 -0.94
N VAL A 149 7.08 9.24 -0.65
CA VAL A 149 6.59 7.94 -1.12
C VAL A 149 6.32 7.05 0.07
N PHE A 150 5.05 6.84 0.39
CA PHE A 150 4.65 6.01 1.52
C PHE A 150 3.27 5.38 1.34
N THR A 151 2.99 4.37 2.15
CA THR A 151 1.71 3.67 2.19
C THR A 151 1.09 3.77 3.58
N VAL A 152 -0.22 3.99 3.64
CA VAL A 152 -1.03 3.98 4.87
C VAL A 152 -1.94 2.75 4.85
N TYR A 153 -1.81 1.87 5.85
CA TYR A 153 -2.68 0.72 6.05
C TYR A 153 -3.60 0.95 7.26
N GLY A 154 -4.89 1.15 6.98
CA GLY A 154 -5.96 1.15 7.96
C GLY A 154 -6.45 -0.27 8.31
N PRO A 155 -7.50 -0.37 9.14
CA PRO A 155 -7.97 -1.64 9.71
C PRO A 155 -8.89 -2.45 8.80
N ALA A 156 -9.09 -2.08 7.52
CA ALA A 156 -10.04 -2.77 6.66
C ALA A 156 -9.76 -4.27 6.54
N GLY A 157 -10.79 -5.08 6.78
CA GLY A 157 -10.71 -6.54 6.81
C GLY A 157 -10.26 -7.12 8.15
N GLU A 158 -9.95 -6.29 9.16
CA GLU A 158 -9.50 -6.72 10.50
C GLU A 158 -10.45 -6.32 11.62
N GLY A 159 -11.54 -5.59 11.28
CA GLY A 159 -12.51 -5.06 12.24
C GLY A 159 -12.19 -3.62 12.65
N GLY A 160 -13.23 -2.85 12.93
CA GLY A 160 -13.12 -1.42 13.22
C GLY A 160 -12.98 -0.55 11.97
N ILE A 161 -12.93 0.77 12.18
CA ILE A 161 -12.92 1.80 11.15
C ILE A 161 -11.87 2.84 11.54
N ALA A 162 -11.05 3.28 10.57
CA ALA A 162 -10.18 4.45 10.71
C ALA A 162 -10.76 5.59 9.86
N GLN A 163 -11.41 6.54 10.52
CA GLN A 163 -12.10 7.65 9.87
C GLN A 163 -11.21 8.88 9.87
N VAL A 164 -10.91 9.40 8.68
CA VAL A 164 -10.18 10.65 8.46
C VAL A 164 -11.16 11.71 8.00
N THR A 165 -11.51 12.63 8.88
CA THR A 165 -12.49 13.67 8.55
C THR A 165 -12.37 14.90 9.42
N GLU A 166 -12.82 16.02 8.89
CA GLU A 166 -13.15 17.25 9.60
C GLU A 166 -14.22 17.99 8.80
N GLU A 167 -15.16 18.62 9.51
CA GLU A 167 -16.38 19.20 8.94
C GLU A 167 -16.11 20.12 7.73
N ASP A 168 -15.08 20.96 7.78
CA ASP A 168 -14.84 21.97 6.74
C ASP A 168 -13.67 21.68 5.78
N VAL A 169 -12.85 20.67 6.06
CA VAL A 169 -11.55 20.49 5.38
C VAL A 169 -11.58 19.33 4.37
N GLY A 170 -12.29 18.24 4.69
CA GLY A 170 -12.28 17.00 3.90
C GLY A 170 -11.56 15.86 4.62
N GLY A 171 -10.88 14.98 3.88
CA GLY A 171 -10.10 13.87 4.44
C GLY A 171 -8.61 13.96 4.16
N LEU A 172 -8.22 13.90 2.88
CA LEU A 172 -6.83 13.89 2.44
C LEU A 172 -6.58 14.96 1.37
N SER A 173 -5.43 15.64 1.46
CA SER A 173 -4.89 16.45 0.36
C SER A 173 -3.46 16.05 0.00
N VAL A 174 -3.22 15.69 -1.26
CA VAL A 174 -1.90 15.33 -1.78
C VAL A 174 -1.50 16.25 -2.92
N ARG A 175 -0.29 16.81 -2.84
CA ARG A 175 0.29 17.69 -3.86
C ARG A 175 1.81 17.54 -3.97
N GLY A 176 2.41 18.28 -4.90
CA GLY A 176 3.87 18.46 -4.95
C GLY A 176 4.65 17.20 -5.35
N GLY A 177 4.11 16.37 -6.24
CA GLY A 177 4.82 15.20 -6.78
C GLY A 177 4.83 13.98 -5.84
N ALA A 178 4.09 14.02 -4.73
CA ALA A 178 4.03 12.94 -3.76
C ALA A 178 3.36 11.68 -4.33
N ARG A 179 3.73 10.51 -3.82
CA ARG A 179 3.19 9.20 -4.21
C ARG A 179 2.68 8.48 -2.98
N VAL A 180 1.37 8.51 -2.79
CA VAL A 180 0.72 7.99 -1.59
C VAL A 180 -0.18 6.82 -1.95
N VAL A 181 -0.09 5.73 -1.19
CA VAL A 181 -1.07 4.64 -1.24
C VAL A 181 -1.85 4.65 0.07
N LEU A 182 -3.17 4.63 -0.02
CA LEU A 182 -4.06 4.44 1.12
C LEU A 182 -4.77 3.11 0.95
N ASP A 183 -4.81 2.32 2.01
CA ASP A 183 -5.46 1.03 2.03
C ASP A 183 -6.28 0.88 3.30
N GLY A 184 -7.61 0.79 3.18
CA GLY A 184 -8.47 0.50 4.32
C GLY A 184 -8.86 1.67 5.21
N LEU A 185 -9.10 2.86 4.65
CA LEU A 185 -9.53 4.06 5.40
C LEU A 185 -10.94 4.52 5.01
N GLU A 186 -11.59 5.27 5.88
CA GLU A 186 -12.78 6.07 5.54
C GLU A 186 -12.41 7.55 5.45
N LEU A 187 -12.70 8.20 4.33
CA LEU A 187 -12.23 9.56 4.04
C LEU A 187 -13.40 10.52 3.84
N GLY A 188 -13.42 11.63 4.59
CA GLY A 188 -14.33 12.75 4.38
C GLY A 188 -15.77 12.53 4.85
N ARG A 189 -16.03 11.52 5.68
CA ARG A 189 -17.37 11.26 6.23
C ARG A 189 -17.80 12.45 7.11
N TYR A 190 -18.94 13.06 6.81
CA TYR A 190 -19.43 14.30 7.45
C TYR A 190 -18.63 15.57 7.13
N SER A 191 -17.90 15.58 6.01
CA SER A 191 -17.16 16.78 5.57
C SER A 191 -17.87 17.50 4.42
N HIS A 192 -17.82 18.83 4.44
CA HIS A 192 -18.14 19.72 3.34
C HIS A 192 -17.00 19.85 2.32
N GLY A 193 -15.81 19.34 2.66
CA GLY A 193 -14.67 19.21 1.76
C GLY A 193 -14.76 17.99 0.84
N SER A 194 -13.75 17.81 0.00
CA SER A 194 -13.56 16.55 -0.72
C SER A 194 -12.89 15.53 0.20
N GLY A 195 -13.37 14.29 0.23
CA GLY A 195 -12.69 13.21 0.95
C GLY A 195 -11.26 13.00 0.45
N VAL A 196 -11.04 13.11 -0.87
CA VAL A 196 -9.69 13.05 -1.47
C VAL A 196 -9.45 14.23 -2.41
N ARG A 197 -8.41 15.01 -2.14
CA ARG A 197 -7.90 16.07 -3.01
C ARG A 197 -6.51 15.69 -3.51
N CYS A 198 -6.33 15.68 -4.82
CA CYS A 198 -5.10 15.29 -5.49
C CYS A 198 -4.72 16.34 -6.55
N GLU A 199 -3.55 16.97 -6.40
CA GLU A 199 -3.19 18.16 -7.16
C GLU A 199 -1.73 18.16 -7.61
N GLY A 200 -1.49 18.73 -8.78
CA GLY A 200 -0.17 19.02 -9.32
C GLY A 200 0.51 17.87 -10.08
N PRO A 201 1.36 18.21 -11.08
CA PRO A 201 2.01 17.23 -11.94
C PRO A 201 2.94 16.30 -11.15
N GLY A 202 2.97 15.04 -11.55
CA GLY A 202 3.80 14.01 -10.92
C GLY A 202 3.26 13.46 -9.60
N THR A 203 2.20 14.08 -9.04
CA THR A 203 1.49 13.57 -7.86
C THR A 203 0.72 12.31 -8.23
N ARG A 204 0.82 11.25 -7.41
CA ARG A 204 0.08 10.01 -7.55
C ARG A 204 -0.58 9.61 -6.24
N VAL A 205 -1.87 9.30 -6.29
CA VAL A 205 -2.62 8.78 -5.15
C VAL A 205 -3.29 7.49 -5.57
N VAL A 206 -3.11 6.42 -4.80
CA VAL A 206 -3.85 5.18 -4.97
C VAL A 206 -4.66 4.93 -3.72
N VAL A 207 -5.98 4.84 -3.86
CA VAL A 207 -6.90 4.52 -2.77
C VAL A 207 -7.43 3.11 -2.97
N ARG A 208 -7.32 2.28 -1.93
CA ARG A 208 -7.65 0.86 -1.99
C ARG A 208 -8.47 0.41 -0.80
N ARG A 209 -9.41 -0.53 -1.00
CA ARG A 209 -10.26 -1.11 0.07
C ARG A 209 -10.82 -0.07 1.06
N SER A 210 -11.10 1.13 0.55
CA SER A 210 -11.44 2.30 1.35
C SER A 210 -12.83 2.79 0.98
N GLN A 211 -13.37 3.70 1.79
CA GLN A 211 -14.63 4.38 1.52
C GLN A 211 -14.38 5.88 1.47
N ILE A 212 -14.91 6.54 0.44
CA ILE A 212 -14.81 7.99 0.27
C ILE A 212 -16.21 8.59 0.37
N PHE A 213 -16.38 9.59 1.22
CA PHE A 213 -17.65 10.27 1.46
C PHE A 213 -17.61 11.72 0.99
N ALA A 214 -18.79 12.24 0.65
CA ALA A 214 -19.04 13.65 0.44
C ALA A 214 -20.49 14.01 0.81
N ASP A 215 -20.64 15.11 1.56
CA ASP A 215 -21.96 15.65 1.92
C ASP A 215 -22.42 16.78 0.99
N THR A 216 -21.51 17.59 0.43
CA THR A 216 -21.92 18.79 -0.35
C THR A 216 -21.06 19.10 -1.58
N ARG A 217 -19.84 18.57 -1.66
CA ARG A 217 -18.88 18.81 -2.75
C ARG A 217 -18.39 17.49 -3.30
N ALA A 218 -17.92 17.49 -4.55
CA ALA A 218 -17.40 16.29 -5.20
C ALA A 218 -16.50 15.48 -4.22
N PRO A 219 -16.78 14.18 -4.00
CA PRO A 219 -16.03 13.33 -3.05
C PRO A 219 -14.54 13.29 -3.33
N MET A 220 -14.19 13.58 -4.58
CA MET A 220 -12.83 13.64 -5.07
C MET A 220 -12.61 14.91 -5.86
N TYR A 221 -11.44 15.51 -5.69
CA TYR A 221 -10.94 16.60 -6.51
C TYR A 221 -9.60 16.21 -7.11
N THR A 222 -9.47 16.29 -8.43
CA THR A 222 -8.23 15.98 -9.16
C THR A 222 -7.85 17.12 -10.09
N ASN A 223 -6.64 17.64 -9.97
CA ASN A 223 -6.11 18.66 -10.88
C ASN A 223 -4.65 18.38 -11.22
N GLY A 224 -4.41 17.82 -12.41
CA GLY A 224 -3.05 17.57 -12.91
C GLY A 224 -2.30 16.43 -12.19
N CYS A 225 -3.00 15.52 -11.51
CA CYS A 225 -2.42 14.39 -10.79
C CYS A 225 -2.96 13.02 -11.30
N ASP A 226 -2.37 11.93 -10.84
CA ASP A 226 -2.79 10.55 -11.13
C ASP A 226 -3.49 9.94 -9.90
N LEU A 227 -4.84 9.92 -9.90
CA LEU A 227 -5.66 9.29 -8.85
C LEU A 227 -6.22 7.95 -9.35
N ARG A 228 -5.91 6.86 -8.63
CA ARG A 228 -6.41 5.51 -8.92
C ARG A 228 -7.20 4.95 -7.75
N LEU A 229 -8.37 4.39 -8.04
CA LEU A 229 -9.24 3.73 -7.05
C LEU A 229 -9.24 2.22 -7.32
N GLU A 230 -9.07 1.40 -6.29
CA GLU A 230 -9.06 -0.06 -6.41
C GLU A 230 -9.87 -0.68 -5.29
N HIS A 231 -10.99 -1.35 -5.59
CA HIS A 231 -11.87 -1.89 -4.55
C HIS A 231 -12.29 -0.80 -3.55
N THR A 232 -12.56 0.41 -4.02
CA THR A 232 -12.93 1.57 -3.20
C THR A 232 -14.37 1.94 -3.49
N GLU A 233 -15.13 2.18 -2.43
CA GLU A 233 -16.53 2.62 -2.52
C GLU A 233 -16.58 4.15 -2.37
N VAL A 234 -17.46 4.78 -3.14
CA VAL A 234 -17.66 6.24 -3.12
C VAL A 234 -19.12 6.52 -2.83
N PHE A 235 -19.36 7.29 -1.77
CA PHE A 235 -20.68 7.66 -1.29
C PHE A 235 -20.89 9.17 -1.46
N THR A 236 -21.99 9.53 -2.12
CA THR A 236 -22.50 10.90 -2.19
C THR A 236 -23.86 10.92 -1.49
N ARG A 237 -24.07 11.84 -0.54
CA ARG A 237 -25.43 12.11 -0.07
C ARG A 237 -26.17 12.91 -1.15
N GLU A 238 -27.32 12.40 -1.55
CA GLU A 238 -28.32 13.14 -2.35
C GLU A 238 -29.15 14.06 -1.45
#